data_AF-A0A939IU60-F1
#
_entry.id   AF-A0A939IU60-F1
#
_cell.length_a   1.000
_cell.length_b   1.000
_cell.length_c   1.000
_cell.angle_alpha   90.00
_cell.angle_beta   90.00
_cell.angle_gamma   90.00
#
_symmetry.space_group_name_H-M   'P 1'
#
loop_
_entity.id
_entity.type
_entity.pdbx_description
1 polymer ?
#
loop_
_entity_poly.entity_id
_entity_poly.type
_entity_poly.pdbx_seq_one_letter_code
_entity_poly.pdbx_strand_id
1 'polypeptide(L)'
;VRKQFGLSIGKFEGIQEAMGRIGGLTYTLEAMRTMTAGAIDLGESPSVVTAIAKYHMTEMSREVINDAMDVHAGKGVQLGPKNYLAHQYFGTPV
;
A
#
# COMPACT_ATOMS: atom_id res chain seq x y z
N VAL A 1 7.94 14.00 -13.42
CA VAL A 1 6.75 14.29 -12.58
C VAL A 1 5.54 14.47 -13.49
N ARG A 2 4.45 13.73 -13.27
CA ARG A 2 3.21 13.80 -14.08
C ARG A 2 2.50 15.13 -13.84
N LYS A 3 2.04 15.78 -14.92
CA LYS A 3 1.27 17.02 -14.89
C LYS A 3 -0.09 16.83 -15.59
N GLN A 4 -1.11 17.51 -15.11
CA GLN A 4 -2.43 17.61 -15.72
C GLN A 4 -3.01 19.00 -15.41
N PHE A 5 -3.81 19.57 -16.31
CA PHE A 5 -4.37 20.92 -16.17
C PHE A 5 -3.31 22.00 -15.82
N GLY A 6 -2.11 21.91 -16.43
CA GLY A 6 -1.01 22.86 -16.21
C GLY A 6 -0.27 22.74 -14.86
N LEU A 7 -0.67 21.82 -13.98
CA LEU A 7 -0.12 21.66 -12.64
C LEU A 7 0.41 20.23 -12.41
N SER A 8 1.28 20.07 -11.41
CA SER A 8 1.67 18.73 -10.92
C SER A 8 0.46 18.04 -10.31
N ILE A 9 0.25 16.75 -10.61
CA ILE A 9 -0.94 16.04 -10.11
C ILE A 9 -1.00 15.96 -8.58
N GLY A 10 0.14 16.02 -7.90
CA GLY A 10 0.21 16.03 -6.43
C GLY A 10 -0.35 17.30 -5.78
N LYS A 11 -0.79 18.29 -6.57
CA LYS A 11 -1.49 19.48 -6.07
C LYS A 11 -3.02 19.32 -6.05
N PHE A 12 -3.55 18.23 -6.61
CA PHE A 12 -4.99 17.96 -6.59
C PHE A 12 -5.36 17.26 -5.29
N GLU A 13 -6.44 17.69 -4.64
CA GLU A 13 -6.93 17.16 -3.37
C GLU A 13 -7.14 15.64 -3.42
N GLY A 14 -7.83 15.12 -4.44
CA GLY A 14 -8.03 13.67 -4.57
C GLY A 14 -6.73 12.86 -4.71
N ILE A 15 -5.67 13.45 -5.27
CA ILE A 15 -4.34 12.80 -5.29
C ILE A 15 -3.69 12.89 -3.91
N GLN A 16 -3.81 14.02 -3.22
CA GLN A 16 -3.26 14.20 -1.87
C GLN A 16 -3.92 13.27 -0.86
N GLU A 17 -5.24 13.06 -0.96
CA GLU A 17 -5.99 12.14 -0.11
C GLU A 17 -5.51 10.70 -0.30
N ALA A 18 -5.42 10.22 -1.54
CA ALA A 18 -4.88 8.89 -1.86
C ALA A 18 -3.42 8.74 -1.40
N MET A 19 -2.58 9.76 -1.63
CA MET A 19 -1.19 9.76 -1.15
C MET A 19 -1.10 9.75 0.38
N GLY A 20 -2.03 10.44 1.06
CA GLY A 20 -2.16 10.46 2.51
C GLY A 20 -2.52 9.08 3.07
N ARG A 21 -3.52 8.40 2.46
CA ARG A 21 -3.87 7.01 2.81
C ARG A 21 -2.70 6.06 2.59
N ILE A 22 -2.06 6.11 1.42
CA ILE A 22 -0.86 5.29 1.13
C ILE A 22 0.19 5.51 2.23
N GLY A 23 0.52 6.76 2.55
CA GLY A 23 1.51 7.08 3.59
C GLY A 23 1.11 6.58 4.98
N GLY A 24 -0.12 6.82 5.41
CA GLY A 24 -0.60 6.41 6.74
C GLY A 24 -0.70 4.90 6.91
N LEU A 25 -1.23 4.20 5.90
CA LEU A 25 -1.37 2.75 5.92
C LEU A 25 0.00 2.06 5.83
N THR A 26 0.91 2.53 4.98
CA THR A 26 2.27 1.97 4.90
C THR A 26 3.07 2.16 6.21
N TYR A 27 2.89 3.29 6.89
CA TYR A 27 3.47 3.48 8.22
C TYR A 27 2.91 2.48 9.24
N THR A 28 1.60 2.26 9.22
CA THR A 28 0.93 1.30 10.11
C THR A 28 1.37 -0.14 9.83
N LEU A 29 1.48 -0.51 8.55
CA LEU A 29 2.00 -1.82 8.11
C LEU A 29 3.41 -2.08 8.65
N GLU A 30 4.31 -1.10 8.54
CA GLU A 30 5.69 -1.22 9.02
C GLU A 30 5.77 -1.28 10.55
N ALA A 31 4.91 -0.53 11.25
CA ALA A 31 4.79 -0.62 12.70
C ALA A 31 4.33 -2.01 13.16
N MET A 32 3.31 -2.59 12.50
CA MET A 32 2.85 -3.96 12.79
C MET A 32 3.94 -5.00 12.51
N ARG A 33 4.68 -4.85 11.40
CA ARG A 33 5.82 -5.72 11.07
C ARG A 33 6.89 -5.65 12.15
N THR A 34 7.26 -4.44 12.57
CA THR A 34 8.29 -4.23 13.60
C THR A 34 7.87 -4.82 14.94
N MET A 35 6.60 -4.63 15.34
CA MET A 35 6.05 -5.20 16.57
C MET A 35 6.06 -6.73 16.55
N THR A 36 5.56 -7.34 15.47
CA THR A 36 5.45 -8.81 15.37
C THR A 36 6.80 -9.49 15.21
N ALA A 37 7.70 -8.95 14.39
CA ALA A 37 9.06 -9.45 14.27
C ALA A 37 9.85 -9.25 15.57
N GLY A 38 9.72 -8.10 16.22
CA GLY A 38 10.41 -7.82 17.49
C GLY A 38 9.98 -8.77 18.62
N ALA A 39 8.71 -9.18 18.67
CA ALA A 39 8.26 -10.20 19.61
C ALA A 39 8.94 -11.56 19.35
N ILE A 40 9.11 -11.95 18.08
CA ILE A 40 9.85 -13.18 17.73
C ILE A 40 11.33 -13.06 18.14
N ASP A 41 11.95 -11.91 17.91
CA ASP A 41 13.35 -11.66 18.30
C ASP A 41 13.58 -11.75 19.81
N LEU A 42 12.55 -11.45 20.61
CA LEU A 42 12.55 -11.62 22.07
C LEU A 42 12.33 -13.08 22.52
N GLY A 43 12.13 -14.01 21.58
CA GLY A 43 11.87 -15.42 21.86
C GLY A 43 10.40 -15.74 22.15
N GLU A 44 9.49 -14.80 21.95
CA GLU A 44 8.06 -15.00 22.16
C GLU A 44 7.41 -15.75 21.00
N SER A 45 6.23 -16.34 21.25
CA SER A 45 5.39 -16.98 20.23
C SER A 45 4.05 -16.25 20.06
N PRO A 46 4.02 -15.06 19.41
CA PRO A 46 2.85 -14.18 19.37
C PRO A 46 1.80 -14.61 18.32
N SER A 47 1.27 -15.83 18.42
CA SER A 47 0.40 -16.44 17.40
C SER A 47 -0.89 -15.65 17.14
N VAL A 48 -1.60 -15.24 18.19
CA VAL A 48 -2.86 -14.48 18.09
C VAL A 48 -2.63 -13.10 17.48
N VAL A 49 -1.62 -12.38 17.97
CA VAL A 49 -1.27 -11.04 17.47
C VAL A 49 -0.85 -11.11 16.00
N THR A 50 -0.07 -12.12 15.63
CA THR A 50 0.34 -12.35 14.24
C THR A 50 -0.85 -12.66 13.33
N ALA A 51 -1.82 -13.43 13.80
CA ALA A 51 -3.04 -13.73 13.04
C ALA A 51 -3.89 -12.47 12.81
N ILE A 52 -4.06 -11.63 13.83
CA ILE A 52 -4.76 -10.34 13.73
C ILE A 52 -4.01 -9.42 12.76
N ALA A 53 -2.69 -9.29 12.94
CA ALA A 53 -1.85 -8.49 12.07
C ALA A 53 -1.99 -8.93 10.61
N LYS A 54 -1.91 -10.23 10.31
CA LYS A 54 -2.06 -10.77 8.96
C LYS A 54 -3.36 -10.34 8.28
N TYR A 55 -4.50 -10.42 8.99
CA TYR A 55 -5.79 -10.00 8.44
C TYR A 55 -5.78 -8.51 8.09
N HIS A 56 -5.46 -7.64 9.05
CA HIS A 56 -5.47 -6.20 8.83
C HIS A 56 -4.42 -5.73 7.83
N MET A 57 -3.22 -6.30 7.86
CA MET A 57 -2.15 -5.96 6.92
C MET A 57 -2.53 -6.31 5.47
N THR A 58 -3.29 -7.40 5.27
CA THR A 58 -3.77 -7.77 3.93
C THR A 58 -4.78 -6.75 3.39
N GLU A 59 -5.76 -6.35 4.21
CA GLU A 59 -6.77 -5.37 3.80
C GLU A 59 -6.18 -3.97 3.61
N MET A 60 -5.30 -3.52 4.50
CA MET A 60 -4.60 -2.25 4.33
C MET A 60 -3.71 -2.25 3.07
N SER A 61 -3.02 -3.36 2.76
CA SER A 61 -2.25 -3.48 1.53
C SER A 61 -3.14 -3.42 0.29
N ARG A 62 -4.36 -3.97 0.35
CA ARG A 62 -5.35 -3.91 -0.74
C ARG A 62 -5.77 -2.46 -1.00
N GLU A 63 -6.04 -1.69 0.04
CA GLU A 63 -6.34 -0.25 -0.10
C GLU A 63 -5.16 0.52 -0.72
N VAL A 64 -3.94 0.29 -0.23
CA VAL A 64 -2.73 0.95 -0.73
C VAL A 64 -2.51 0.68 -2.22
N ILE A 65 -2.64 -0.57 -2.66
CA ILE A 65 -2.40 -0.90 -4.07
C ILE A 65 -3.51 -0.35 -4.97
N ASN A 66 -4.77 -0.31 -4.51
CA ASN A 66 -5.88 0.30 -5.23
C ASN A 66 -5.65 1.81 -5.41
N ASP A 67 -5.32 2.54 -4.34
CA ASP A 67 -4.99 3.97 -4.40
C ASP A 67 -3.81 4.23 -5.35
N ALA A 68 -2.78 3.38 -5.31
CA ALA A 68 -1.62 3.50 -6.19
C ALA A 68 -1.99 3.31 -7.68
N MET A 69 -2.88 2.36 -7.97
CA MET A 69 -3.40 2.12 -9.33
C MET A 69 -4.22 3.31 -9.83
N ASP A 70 -5.09 3.87 -8.98
CA ASP A 70 -5.92 5.03 -9.32
C ASP A 70 -5.08 6.30 -9.57
N VAL A 71 -4.07 6.57 -8.74
CA VAL A 71 -3.11 7.67 -8.95
C VAL A 71 -2.38 7.51 -10.30
N HIS A 72 -2.10 6.26 -10.72
CA HIS A 72 -1.48 5.97 -12.01
C HIS A 72 -2.48 5.94 -13.19
N ALA A 73 -3.77 5.75 -12.92
CA ALA A 73 -4.86 5.67 -13.87
C ALA A 73 -4.54 4.70 -15.04
N GLY A 74 -4.69 5.14 -16.29
CA GLY A 74 -4.45 4.30 -17.47
C GLY A 74 -3.06 3.63 -17.52
N LYS A 75 -2.02 4.25 -16.93
CA LYS A 75 -0.68 3.61 -16.81
C LYS A 75 -0.70 2.41 -15.87
N GLY A 76 -1.52 2.43 -14.83
CA GLY A 76 -1.66 1.35 -13.85
C GLY A 76 -2.43 0.15 -14.39
N VAL A 77 -3.34 0.34 -15.34
CA VAL A 77 -4.12 -0.77 -15.93
C VAL A 77 -3.36 -1.46 -17.07
N GLN A 78 -2.52 -0.73 -17.80
CA GLN A 78 -1.76 -1.30 -18.92
C GLN A 78 -0.64 -2.21 -18.43
N LEU A 79 -0.68 -3.49 -18.80
CA LEU A 79 0.42 -4.42 -18.54
C LEU A 79 1.56 -4.16 -19.53
N GLY A 80 2.53 -3.37 -19.10
CA GLY A 80 3.72 -3.03 -19.89
C GLY A 80 4.93 -2.73 -19.01
N PRO A 81 6.13 -2.56 -19.60
CA PRO A 81 7.38 -2.46 -18.86
C PRO A 81 7.48 -1.24 -17.92
N LYS A 82 6.55 -0.28 -18.04
CA LYS A 82 6.49 0.92 -17.19
C LYS A 82 5.48 0.79 -16.03
N ASN A 83 4.76 -0.34 -15.94
CA ASN A 83 3.79 -0.60 -14.90
C ASN A 83 4.38 -1.53 -13.83
N TYR A 84 4.96 -0.91 -12.81
CA TYR A 84 5.58 -1.62 -11.69
C TYR A 84 4.57 -2.10 -10.64
N LEU A 85 3.29 -1.72 -10.77
CA LEU A 85 2.23 -2.04 -9.81
C LEU A 85 1.46 -3.32 -10.20
N ALA A 86 1.41 -3.65 -11.49
CA ALA A 86 0.57 -4.73 -12.02
C ALA A 86 0.74 -6.07 -11.28
N HIS A 87 1.98 -6.51 -11.08
CA HIS A 87 2.24 -7.80 -10.44
C HIS A 87 1.84 -7.81 -8.95
N GLN A 88 2.02 -6.69 -8.25
CA GLN A 88 1.59 -6.56 -6.85
C GLN A 88 0.07 -6.56 -6.75
N TYR A 89 -0.61 -5.86 -7.66
CA TYR A 89 -2.07 -5.86 -7.75
C TYR A 89 -2.62 -7.27 -8.03
N PHE A 90 -2.04 -8.02 -8.98
CA PHE A 90 -2.44 -9.40 -9.27
C PHE A 90 -2.15 -10.38 -8.13
N GLY A 91 -1.08 -10.14 -7.37
CA GLY A 91 -0.71 -10.95 -6.20
C GLY A 91 -1.51 -10.61 -4.94
N THR A 92 -2.36 -9.58 -4.98
CA THR A 92 -3.20 -9.23 -3.83
C THR A 92 -4.21 -10.35 -3.62
N PRO A 93 -4.23 -11.01 -2.43
CA PRO A 93 -5.13 -12.12 -2.17
C PRO A 93 -6.58 -11.73 -2.44
N VAL A 94 -7.39 -12.67 -2.94
CA VAL A 94 -8.84 -12.47 -3.07
C VAL A 94 -9.45 -12.45 -1.68
#